data_AF-A0A504Y8A6-F1
#
_entry.id   AF-A0A504Y8A6-F1
#
_cell.length_a   1.000
_cell.length_b   1.000
_cell.length_c   1.000
_cell.angle_alpha   90.00
_cell.angle_beta   90.00
_cell.angle_gamma   90.00
#
_symmetry.space_group_name_H-M   'P 1'
#
loop_
_entity.id
_entity.type
_entity.pdbx_description
1 polymer ?
#
loop_
_entity_poly.entity_id
_entity_poly.type
_entity_poly.pdbx_seq_one_letter_code
_entity_poly.pdbx_strand_id
1 'polypeptide(L)'
;MASLKERGTVAPAEIEACVTASGPAEISAEELHKILNSPEHAINKPFQELNFAQLADEVEAHTNHAAHMLVFVSAQSPDVDDLAAREYINEYEKSHAAPPTKDSVRVLLGGLYTWSQIYPA
;
A
#
# COMPACT_ATOMS: atom_id res chain seq x y z
N MET A 1 35.54 -37.06 -31.81
CA MET A 1 35.47 -36.19 -30.62
C MET A 1 34.54 -35.03 -30.91
N ALA A 2 33.38 -35.00 -30.24
CA ALA A 2 32.56 -33.81 -29.96
C ALA A 2 31.33 -34.32 -29.18
N SER A 3 31.37 -34.20 -27.85
CA SER A 3 30.23 -34.45 -26.97
C SER A 3 29.60 -33.10 -26.68
N LEU A 4 28.42 -32.84 -27.24
CA LEU A 4 27.59 -31.70 -26.86
C LEU A 4 27.12 -31.96 -25.43
N LYS A 5 27.75 -31.30 -24.46
CA LYS A 5 27.27 -31.24 -23.09
C LYS A 5 25.92 -30.55 -23.04
N GLU A 6 25.06 -31.15 -22.25
CA GLU A 6 23.65 -30.91 -22.08
C GLU A 6 23.32 -29.43 -21.81
N ARG A 7 22.23 -29.00 -22.44
CA ARG A 7 21.55 -27.74 -22.14
C ARG A 7 21.09 -27.83 -20.68
N GLY A 8 21.67 -26.98 -19.84
CA GLY A 8 21.16 -26.76 -18.49
C GLY A 8 19.69 -26.38 -18.59
N THR A 9 18.83 -27.27 -18.09
CA THR A 9 17.42 -26.99 -17.85
C THR A 9 17.35 -25.81 -16.89
N VAL A 10 17.01 -24.63 -17.41
CA VAL A 10 16.63 -23.49 -16.57
C VAL A 10 15.36 -23.94 -15.86
N ALA A 11 15.46 -24.22 -14.56
CA ALA A 11 14.29 -24.42 -13.73
C ALA A 11 13.35 -23.23 -13.97
N PRO A 12 12.03 -23.45 -14.20
CA PRO A 12 11.11 -22.33 -14.18
C PRO A 12 11.35 -21.65 -12.84
N ALA A 13 11.76 -20.39 -12.88
CA ALA A 13 11.79 -19.57 -11.68
C ALA A 13 10.41 -19.73 -11.07
N GLU A 14 10.33 -20.46 -9.95
CA GLU A 14 9.19 -20.36 -9.08
C GLU A 14 9.06 -18.87 -8.88
N ILE A 15 8.00 -18.30 -9.45
CA ILE A 15 7.52 -17.02 -9.02
C ILE A 15 7.03 -17.32 -7.61
N GLU A 16 7.97 -17.37 -6.66
CA GLU A 16 7.72 -16.99 -5.30
C GLU A 16 7.32 -15.53 -5.43
N ALA A 17 6.03 -15.32 -5.74
CA ALA A 17 5.31 -14.21 -5.19
C ALA A 17 5.50 -14.40 -3.68
N CYS A 18 6.60 -13.85 -3.18
CA CYS A 18 6.83 -13.66 -1.77
C CYS A 18 5.70 -12.71 -1.39
N VAL A 19 4.53 -13.28 -1.10
CA VAL A 19 3.44 -12.63 -0.41
C VAL A 19 4.04 -12.40 0.96
N THR A 20 4.81 -11.31 1.10
CA THR A 20 5.05 -10.72 2.41
C THR A 20 3.65 -10.50 2.95
N ALA A 21 3.32 -11.21 4.03
CA ALA A 21 1.96 -11.46 4.52
C ALA A 21 1.24 -10.20 5.06
N SER A 22 1.70 -9.02 4.65
CA SER A 22 1.21 -7.71 5.05
C SER A 22 0.69 -7.00 3.81
N GLY A 23 -0.37 -7.54 3.20
CA GLY A 23 -1.20 -6.71 2.32
C GLY A 23 -1.75 -5.51 3.09
N PRO A 24 -2.13 -4.42 2.41
CA PRO A 24 -2.75 -3.29 3.09
C PRO A 24 -4.00 -3.74 3.84
N ALA A 25 -4.22 -3.21 5.03
CA ALA A 25 -5.46 -3.45 5.75
C ALA A 25 -6.61 -2.67 5.11
N GLU A 26 -7.84 -3.11 5.32
CA GLU A 26 -9.00 -2.36 4.84
C GLU A 26 -9.48 -1.35 5.90
N ILE A 27 -10.08 -0.26 5.44
CA ILE A 27 -10.84 0.67 6.29
C ILE A 27 -12.20 0.96 5.67
N SER A 28 -13.26 0.90 6.47
CA SER A 28 -14.61 1.25 6.00
C SER A 28 -14.78 2.76 5.80
N ALA A 29 -15.75 3.16 4.99
CA ALA A 29 -16.09 4.56 4.79
C ALA A 29 -16.51 5.24 6.11
N GLU A 30 -17.23 4.53 6.97
CA GLU A 30 -17.68 5.04 8.26
C GLU A 30 -16.52 5.28 9.24
N GLU A 31 -15.55 4.36 9.28
CA GLU A 31 -14.34 4.51 10.09
C GLU A 31 -13.49 5.67 9.60
N LEU A 32 -13.23 5.74 8.29
CA LEU A 32 -12.48 6.84 7.71
C LEU A 32 -13.19 8.18 7.94
N HIS A 33 -14.52 8.24 7.80
CA HIS A 33 -15.30 9.46 8.06
C HIS A 33 -15.20 9.94 9.51
N LYS A 34 -15.21 9.03 10.49
CA LYS A 34 -14.99 9.41 11.90
C LYS A 34 -13.60 10.02 12.12
N ILE A 35 -12.59 9.46 11.46
CA ILE A 35 -11.20 9.94 11.57
C ILE A 35 -11.05 11.31 10.91
N LEU A 36 -11.58 11.49 9.69
CA LEU A 36 -11.51 12.76 8.97
C LEU A 36 -12.24 13.90 9.69
N ASN A 37 -13.34 13.60 10.40
CA ASN A 37 -14.09 14.58 11.18
C ASN A 37 -13.54 14.77 12.60
N SER A 38 -12.43 14.10 12.94
CA SER A 38 -11.72 14.36 14.20
C SER A 38 -10.74 15.53 13.99
N PRO A 39 -10.77 16.58 14.84
CA PRO A 39 -10.14 17.88 14.57
C PRO A 39 -8.61 17.91 14.48
N GLU A 40 -7.91 16.77 14.58
CA GLU A 40 -6.46 16.75 14.85
C GLU A 40 -5.65 15.81 13.93
N HIS A 41 -6.26 15.09 12.97
CA HIS A 41 -5.59 13.87 12.45
C HIS A 41 -5.60 13.62 10.94
N ALA A 42 -6.24 14.44 10.10
CA ALA A 42 -6.37 14.15 8.67
C ALA A 42 -5.65 15.16 7.76
N ILE A 43 -4.70 14.66 6.97
CA ILE A 43 -4.02 15.43 5.91
C ILE A 43 -4.34 14.77 4.58
N ASN A 44 -5.04 15.48 3.69
CA ASN A 44 -5.24 15.03 2.32
C ASN A 44 -4.04 15.45 1.46
N LYS A 45 -3.28 14.48 0.94
CA LYS A 45 -2.21 14.71 -0.04
C LYS A 45 -2.60 14.11 -1.39
N PRO A 46 -2.64 14.88 -2.49
CA PRO A 46 -2.93 14.33 -3.82
C PRO A 46 -1.80 13.40 -4.28
N PHE A 47 -2.17 12.23 -4.79
CA PHE A 47 -1.26 11.12 -5.10
C PHE A 47 -0.72 11.10 -6.55
N GLN A 48 -0.68 12.25 -7.24
CA GLN A 48 -0.49 12.21 -8.70
C GLN A 48 0.95 11.96 -9.18
N GLU A 49 2.00 12.25 -8.39
CA GLU A 49 3.41 12.15 -8.86
C GLU A 49 4.44 11.93 -7.73
N LEU A 50 4.06 11.29 -6.62
CA LEU A 50 5.02 11.04 -5.52
C LEU A 50 5.81 9.75 -5.74
N ASN A 51 7.13 9.86 -5.69
CA ASN A 51 8.01 8.70 -5.62
C ASN A 51 7.74 7.98 -4.29
N PHE A 52 7.34 6.70 -4.34
CA PHE A 52 7.06 5.90 -3.14
C PHE A 52 8.22 5.86 -2.15
N ALA A 53 9.47 5.93 -2.62
CA ALA A 53 10.64 6.01 -1.75
C ALA A 53 10.67 7.33 -0.96
N GLN A 54 10.34 8.47 -1.61
CA GLN A 54 10.25 9.76 -0.91
C GLN A 54 9.07 9.78 0.06
N LEU A 55 7.95 9.16 -0.32
CA LEU A 55 6.80 9.03 0.56
C LEU A 55 7.14 8.18 1.79
N ALA A 56 7.86 7.07 1.61
CA ALA A 56 8.33 6.22 2.70
C ALA A 56 9.12 7.03 3.73
N ASP A 57 10.07 7.85 3.28
CA ASP A 57 10.87 8.72 4.15
C ASP A 57 10.03 9.83 4.81
N GLU A 58 9.12 10.48 4.07
CA GLU A 58 8.29 11.58 4.60
C GLU A 58 7.32 11.10 5.70
N VAL A 59 6.76 9.91 5.52
CA VAL A 59 5.73 9.38 6.43
C VAL A 59 6.30 8.38 7.43
N GLU A 60 7.59 8.03 7.38
CA GLU A 60 8.25 7.10 8.31
C GLU A 60 7.97 7.45 9.78
N ALA A 61 8.15 8.73 10.13
CA ALA A 61 7.90 9.24 11.48
C ALA A 61 6.44 9.00 11.94
N HIS A 62 5.51 8.91 10.99
CA HIS A 62 4.10 8.65 11.23
C HIS A 62 3.79 7.15 11.18
N THR A 63 4.25 6.39 10.18
CA THR A 63 3.93 4.96 9.99
C THR A 63 4.57 4.03 11.02
N ASN A 64 5.62 4.47 11.71
CA ASN A 64 6.20 3.77 12.87
C ASN A 64 5.54 4.15 14.21
N HIS A 65 4.67 5.15 14.24
CA HIS A 65 3.88 5.48 15.41
C HIS A 65 2.52 4.77 15.33
N ALA A 66 2.18 3.99 16.36
CA ALA A 66 0.91 3.26 16.46
C ALA A 66 -0.36 4.14 16.39
N ALA A 67 -0.20 5.47 16.39
CA ALA A 67 -1.28 6.44 16.32
C ALA A 67 -1.58 6.97 14.90
N HIS A 68 -0.75 6.68 13.89
CA HIS A 68 -0.99 7.17 12.53
C HIS A 68 -1.28 6.05 11.54
N MET A 69 -2.12 6.36 10.56
CA MET A 69 -2.45 5.49 9.45
C MET A 69 -2.37 6.25 8.13
N LEU A 70 -1.88 5.57 7.11
CA LEU A 70 -1.84 6.02 5.73
C LEU A 70 -2.95 5.29 4.97
N VAL A 71 -3.87 6.05 4.37
CA VAL A 71 -4.99 5.48 3.61
C VAL A 71 -4.84 5.85 2.14
N PHE A 72 -4.73 4.84 1.28
CA PHE A 72 -4.71 4.98 -0.17
C PHE A 72 -6.14 5.03 -0.70
N VAL A 73 -6.44 6.07 -1.47
CA VAL A 73 -7.77 6.33 -2.02
C VAL A 73 -7.63 6.98 -3.40
N SER A 74 -8.24 6.38 -4.43
CA SER A 74 -8.29 6.94 -5.77
C SER A 74 -9.71 7.02 -6.33
N ALA A 75 -9.87 7.88 -7.33
CA ALA A 75 -11.11 7.99 -8.11
C ALA A 75 -11.25 6.92 -9.19
N GLN A 76 -10.24 6.05 -9.35
CA GLN A 76 -10.19 5.05 -10.43
C GLN A 76 -10.87 3.76 -9.98
N SER A 77 -10.24 3.02 -9.06
CA SER A 77 -10.79 1.79 -8.50
C SER A 77 -10.07 1.40 -7.21
N PRO A 78 -10.72 0.58 -6.34
CA PRO A 78 -10.07 -0.01 -5.18
C PRO A 78 -8.86 -0.89 -5.53
N ASP A 79 -8.85 -1.50 -6.72
CA ASP A 79 -7.71 -2.35 -7.16
C ASP A 79 -6.44 -1.51 -7.38
N VAL A 80 -6.59 -0.28 -7.89
CA VAL A 80 -5.46 0.65 -8.05
C VAL A 80 -4.95 1.10 -6.68
N ASP A 81 -5.84 1.28 -5.71
CA ASP A 81 -5.48 1.66 -4.34
C ASP A 81 -4.71 0.54 -3.63
N ASP A 82 -5.17 -0.71 -3.78
CA ASP A 82 -4.46 -1.90 -3.28
C ASP A 82 -3.09 -2.07 -3.92
N LEU A 83 -2.98 -1.88 -5.24
CA LEU A 83 -1.70 -1.96 -5.93
C LEU A 83 -0.72 -0.87 -5.44
N ALA A 84 -1.17 0.38 -5.34
CA ALA A 84 -0.34 1.49 -4.86
C ALA A 84 0.10 1.28 -3.40
N ALA A 85 -0.80 0.79 -2.54
CA ALA A 85 -0.48 0.51 -1.15
C ALA A 85 0.55 -0.63 -1.02
N ARG A 86 0.44 -1.68 -1.83
CA ARG A 86 1.44 -2.76 -1.89
C ARG A 86 2.79 -2.26 -2.40
N GLU A 87 2.79 -1.42 -3.42
CA GLU A 87 4.02 -0.82 -3.95
C GLU A 87 4.72 0.04 -2.89
N TYR A 88 3.95 0.84 -2.14
CA TYR A 88 4.46 1.57 -0.99
C TYR A 88 5.07 0.65 0.09
N ILE A 89 4.37 -0.42 0.49
CA ILE A 89 4.87 -1.37 1.50
C ILE A 89 6.20 -1.99 1.05
N ASN A 90 6.28 -2.39 -0.23
CA ASN A 90 7.49 -2.97 -0.81
C ASN A 90 8.66 -1.97 -0.82
N GLU A 91 8.42 -0.72 -1.23
CA GLU A 91 9.46 0.32 -1.22
C GLU A 91 9.88 0.69 0.20
N TYR A 92 8.92 0.76 1.15
CA TYR A 92 9.22 0.99 2.56
C TYR A 92 10.13 -0.11 3.12
N GLU A 93 9.80 -1.38 2.86
CA GLU A 93 10.58 -2.53 3.31
C GLU A 93 12.00 -2.54 2.71
N LYS A 94 12.13 -2.17 1.43
CA LYS A 94 13.44 -2.02 0.77
C LYS A 94 14.30 -0.92 1.41
N SER A 95 13.70 0.24 1.71
CA SER A 95 14.42 1.38 2.27
C SER A 95 14.78 1.21 3.74
N HIS A 96 13.91 0.56 4.53
CA HIS A 96 14.03 0.49 5.99
C HIS A 96 14.44 -0.89 6.52
N ALA A 97 14.61 -1.88 5.64
CA ALA A 97 14.88 -3.28 5.98
C ALA A 97 13.86 -3.91 6.95
N ALA A 98 12.66 -3.34 7.03
CA ALA A 98 11.54 -3.81 7.84
C ALA A 98 10.21 -3.33 7.23
N PRO A 99 9.13 -4.13 7.31
CA PRO A 99 7.81 -3.70 6.88
C PRO A 99 7.27 -2.59 7.78
N PRO A 100 6.34 -1.76 7.28
CA PRO A 100 5.66 -0.77 8.10
C PRO A 100 4.84 -1.45 9.21
N THR A 101 4.52 -0.69 10.27
CA THR A 101 3.72 -1.20 11.41
C THR A 101 2.43 -1.86 10.91
N LYS A 102 2.05 -2.97 11.53
CA LYS A 102 0.81 -3.68 11.19
C LYS A 102 -0.38 -2.71 11.21
N ASP A 103 -1.23 -2.79 10.18
CA ASP A 103 -2.44 -1.99 9.99
C ASP A 103 -2.22 -0.47 9.85
N SER A 104 -0.96 -0.01 9.70
CA SER A 104 -0.62 1.39 9.45
C SER A 104 -0.88 1.82 8.01
N VAL A 105 -0.89 0.88 7.06
CA VAL A 105 -1.21 1.14 5.64
C VAL A 105 -2.55 0.52 5.33
N ARG A 106 -3.47 1.32 4.79
CA ARG A 106 -4.84 0.91 4.51
C ARG A 106 -5.36 1.34 3.15
N VAL A 107 -6.40 0.64 2.68
CA VAL A 107 -7.19 0.99 1.50
C VAL A 107 -8.66 1.15 1.87
N LEU A 108 -9.32 2.11 1.22
CA LEU A 108 -10.74 2.36 1.45
C LEU A 108 -11.61 1.26 0.82
N LEU A 109 -12.35 0.56 1.66
CA LEU A 109 -13.24 -0.51 1.23
C LEU A 109 -14.35 0.04 0.32
N GLY A 110 -14.45 -0.51 -0.89
CA GLY A 110 -15.39 -0.05 -1.91
C GLY A 110 -15.00 1.29 -2.58
N GLY A 111 -13.85 1.84 -2.22
CA GLY A 111 -13.26 3.04 -2.83
C GLY A 111 -14.12 4.30 -2.70
N LEU A 112 -13.77 5.32 -3.49
CA LEU A 112 -14.51 6.58 -3.53
C LEU A 112 -15.96 6.43 -3.99
N TYR A 113 -16.27 5.41 -4.78
CA TYR A 113 -17.64 5.14 -5.20
C TYR A 113 -18.53 4.88 -3.99
N THR A 114 -18.20 3.91 -3.14
CA THR A 114 -18.99 3.60 -1.93
C THR A 114 -19.03 4.79 -0.98
N TRP A 115 -17.91 5.49 -0.79
CA TRP A 115 -17.86 6.71 0.00
C TRP A 115 -18.89 7.75 -0.47
N SER A 116 -18.92 8.04 -1.77
CA SER A 116 -19.79 9.06 -2.35
C SER A 116 -21.29 8.73 -2.23
N GLN A 117 -21.64 7.45 -2.09
CA GLN A 117 -23.02 7.02 -1.86
C GLN A 117 -23.46 7.25 -0.41
N ILE A 118 -22.53 7.12 0.55
CA ILE A 118 -22.81 7.25 1.99
C ILE A 118 -22.68 8.71 2.44
N TYR A 119 -21.68 9.42 1.93
CA TYR A 119 -21.34 10.80 2.27
C TYR A 119 -21.32 11.66 0.99
N PRO A 120 -22.50 12.01 0.46
CA PRO A 120 -22.59 12.95 -0.66
C PRO A 120 -22.09 14.33 -0.23
N ALA A 121 -21.39 15.01 -1.14
CA ALA A 121 -20.79 16.34 -0.95
C ALA A 121 -21.84 17.45 -0.76
#